data_AF-Q0IMJ2-F1
#
_entry.id   AF-Q0IMJ2-F1
#
_cell.length_a   1.000
_cell.length_b   1.000
_cell.length_c   1.000
_cell.angle_alpha   90.00
_cell.angle_beta   90.00
_cell.angle_gamma   90.00
#
_symmetry.space_group_name_H-M   'P 1'
#
loop_
_entity.id
_entity.type
_entity.pdbx_description
1 polymer ?
#
loop_
_entity_poly.entity_id
_entity_poly.type
_entity_poly.pdbx_seq_one_letter_code
_entity_poly.pdbx_strand_id
1 'polypeptide(L)'
;MEEYPMCPHILVFSARLHRKYGSCPGLKGFDELLLGWPKEVQGIQYLWNQCAEHALADNIELAEKLLTRWFEEYGKDGDIQSGGATRPMEISNEESVRSSVSSIQEVGSGTSTSEDQIFWLLNLSLYRTIENNLQEAKVAMDKALKLAHGESYEHCIKEHAAIHTLEKTSSSTDVQTQATFSLISGYLVDQRNLPVRDLLSRRFMKNVKKHRLKRLIDETIGPTSANPALINSVLEVCYGPSLLPETIGEVKYLVDFVESVMEVLPANYRLALAVGKFMVKHCTGDDSISMGTRFWASSILINAIFRAVPVAPESVWLEGASLLEKLQAAETVKRFYQQATSVYPFSFKLWHSYLNSCKASGSSTESIAEAARQRGIELSVTPP
;
A
#
# COMPACT_ATOMS: atom_id res chain seq x y z
N MET A 1 33.51 18.59 12.44
CA MET A 1 32.25 17.90 12.81
C MET A 1 32.26 16.59 12.01
N GLU A 2 33.17 15.68 12.36
CA GLU A 2 33.73 14.68 11.43
C GLU A 2 33.28 13.22 11.67
N GLU A 3 32.39 12.91 12.62
CA GLU A 3 32.21 11.50 13.02
C GLU A 3 30.78 10.93 13.00
N TYR A 4 29.81 11.58 12.36
CA TYR A 4 28.52 10.93 12.10
C TYR A 4 28.01 11.24 10.69
N PRO A 5 27.83 10.24 9.81
CA PRO A 5 27.02 10.44 8.61
C PRO A 5 25.60 10.71 9.09
N MET A 6 25.20 11.99 9.07
CA MET A 6 23.89 12.39 9.52
C MET A 6 22.84 11.77 8.60
N CYS A 7 22.07 10.81 9.14
CA CYS A 7 20.97 10.19 8.43
C CYS A 7 20.05 11.28 7.85
N PRO A 8 19.69 11.25 6.55
CA PRO A 8 18.81 12.22 5.93
C PRO A 8 17.52 12.47 6.72
N HIS A 9 17.01 11.44 7.39
CA HIS A 9 15.85 11.54 8.26
C HIS A 9 16.07 12.44 9.47
N ILE A 10 17.21 12.34 10.17
CA ILE A 10 17.55 13.17 11.35
C ILE A 10 17.65 14.64 10.95
N LEU A 11 18.19 14.88 9.76
CA LEU A 11 18.32 16.20 9.17
C LEU A 11 16.98 16.81 8.81
N VAL A 12 16.13 16.07 8.12
CA VAL A 12 14.74 16.46 7.84
C VAL A 12 13.95 16.70 9.14
N PHE A 13 14.15 15.86 10.17
CA PHE A 13 13.54 16.05 11.49
C PHE A 13 13.99 17.36 12.14
N SER A 14 15.28 17.72 12.05
CA SER A 14 15.81 18.97 12.58
C SER A 14 15.24 20.20 11.86
N ALA A 15 15.15 20.16 10.52
CA ALA A 15 14.51 21.21 9.73
C ALA A 15 13.02 21.38 10.06
N ARG A 16 12.28 20.26 10.20
CA ARG A 16 10.86 20.25 10.62
C ARG A 16 10.67 20.79 12.04
N LEU A 17 11.55 20.45 12.98
CA LEU A 17 11.54 20.97 14.36
C LEU A 17 11.85 22.47 14.39
N HIS A 18 12.81 22.93 13.58
CA HIS A 18 13.17 24.34 13.51
C HIS A 18 12.04 25.20 12.91
N ARG A 19 11.27 24.68 11.94
CA ARG A 19 10.07 25.33 11.41
C ARG A 19 8.93 25.43 12.44
N LYS A 20 8.75 24.41 13.28
CA LYS A 20 7.63 24.32 14.23
C LYS A 20 7.88 25.04 15.56
N TYR A 21 9.14 25.17 15.97
CA TYR A 21 9.52 25.70 17.30
C TYR A 21 10.63 26.76 17.28
N GLY A 22 11.20 27.09 16.12
CA GLY A 22 12.30 28.05 15.98
C GLY A 22 11.85 29.44 15.51
N SER A 23 12.60 30.47 15.93
CA SER A 23 12.37 31.88 15.59
C SER A 23 13.00 32.31 14.25
N CYS A 24 13.25 31.39 13.31
CA CYS A 24 13.83 31.68 11.99
C CYS A 24 13.18 30.82 10.89
N PRO A 25 12.95 31.38 9.68
CA PRO A 25 12.13 30.78 8.64
C PRO A 25 12.79 29.49 8.11
N GLY A 26 12.01 28.41 8.01
CA GLY A 26 12.47 27.03 7.76
C GLY A 26 13.31 26.78 6.50
N LEU A 27 13.55 27.77 5.65
CA LEU A 27 14.48 27.71 4.51
C LEU A 27 15.95 27.85 4.94
N LYS A 28 16.26 28.66 5.97
CA LYS A 28 17.66 28.95 6.33
C LYS A 28 18.40 27.72 6.86
N GLY A 29 17.74 26.90 7.67
CA GLY A 29 18.32 25.63 8.16
C GLY A 29 18.47 24.57 7.07
N PHE A 30 17.61 24.61 6.04
CA PHE A 30 17.75 23.75 4.86
C PHE A 30 18.87 24.23 3.94
N ASP A 31 19.07 25.54 3.81
CA ASP A 31 20.18 26.12 3.06
C ASP A 31 21.54 25.81 3.68
N GLU A 32 21.64 25.94 5.00
CA GLU A 32 22.83 25.55 5.75
C GLU A 32 23.11 24.04 5.63
N LEU A 33 22.06 23.23 5.52
CA LEU A 33 22.15 21.79 5.30
C LEU A 33 22.68 21.42 3.92
N LEU A 34 22.16 22.06 2.87
CA LEU A 34 22.62 21.84 1.49
C LEU A 34 24.07 22.28 1.32
N LEU A 35 24.47 23.40 1.93
CA LEU A 35 25.85 23.89 1.90
C LEU A 35 26.84 22.95 2.60
N GLY A 36 26.38 22.21 3.62
CA GLY A 36 27.17 21.23 4.36
C GLY A 36 27.11 19.81 3.79
N TRP A 37 26.33 19.55 2.73
CA TRP A 37 26.17 18.21 2.17
C TRP A 37 27.43 17.77 1.41
N PRO A 38 28.02 16.60 1.71
CA PRO A 38 29.20 16.12 0.99
C PRO A 38 28.88 15.90 -0.50
N LYS A 39 29.74 16.38 -1.39
CA LYS A 39 29.52 16.30 -2.85
C LYS A 39 29.57 14.87 -3.38
N GLU A 40 30.22 13.96 -2.66
CA GLU A 40 30.39 12.56 -3.03
C GLU A 40 29.24 11.66 -2.49
N VAL A 41 28.33 12.20 -1.68
CA VAL A 41 27.29 11.42 -1.00
C VAL A 41 25.94 11.58 -1.69
N GLN A 42 25.36 10.44 -2.09
CA GLN A 42 24.02 10.39 -2.68
C GLN A 42 22.94 10.74 -1.65
N GLY A 43 21.79 11.22 -2.13
CA GLY A 43 20.60 11.51 -1.32
C GLY A 43 20.22 12.98 -1.24
N ILE A 44 20.95 13.87 -1.92
CA ILE A 44 20.59 15.29 -1.99
C ILE A 44 19.25 15.48 -2.69
N GLN A 45 18.96 14.67 -3.72
CA GLN A 45 17.69 14.75 -4.44
C GLN A 45 16.53 14.22 -3.60
N TYR A 46 16.79 13.20 -2.78
CA TYR A 46 15.84 12.70 -1.79
C TYR A 46 15.47 13.77 -0.75
N LEU A 47 16.46 14.52 -0.25
CA LEU A 47 16.25 15.62 0.68
C LEU A 47 15.36 16.72 0.09
N TRP A 48 15.62 17.11 -1.16
CA TRP A 48 14.77 18.04 -1.89
C TRP A 48 13.34 17.53 -2.02
N ASN A 49 13.17 16.25 -2.36
CA ASN A 49 11.87 15.63 -2.51
C ASN A 49 11.07 15.64 -1.19
N GLN A 50 11.69 15.22 -0.09
CA GLN A 50 11.07 15.22 1.24
C GLN A 50 10.71 16.62 1.74
N CYS A 51 11.50 17.64 1.38
CA CYS A 51 11.19 19.02 1.72
C CYS A 51 10.06 19.58 0.85
N ALA A 52 10.02 19.25 -0.44
CA ALA A 52 8.94 19.60 -1.35
C ALA A 52 7.61 18.99 -0.91
N GLU A 53 7.58 17.70 -0.59
CA GLU A 53 6.38 17.02 -0.05
C GLU A 53 5.87 17.67 1.23
N HIS A 54 6.78 18.00 2.15
CA HIS A 54 6.41 18.67 3.39
C HIS A 54 5.93 20.12 3.15
N ALA A 55 6.49 20.83 2.17
CA ALA A 55 6.01 22.14 1.76
C ALA A 55 4.60 22.06 1.16
N LEU A 56 4.35 21.10 0.27
CA LEU A 56 3.05 20.87 -0.36
C LEU A 56 1.94 20.57 0.66
N ALA A 57 2.27 19.86 1.75
CA ALA A 57 1.32 19.56 2.81
C ALA A 57 0.89 20.78 3.65
N ASP A 58 1.66 21.87 3.65
CA ASP A 58 1.39 23.08 4.45
C ASP A 58 0.99 24.28 3.59
N ASN A 59 1.77 24.59 2.55
CA ASN A 59 1.53 25.73 1.67
C ASN A 59 2.11 25.52 0.25
N ILE A 60 1.23 25.53 -0.74
CA ILE A 60 1.56 25.37 -2.17
C ILE A 60 2.53 26.46 -2.66
N GLU A 61 2.37 27.72 -2.24
CA GLU A 61 3.25 28.83 -2.67
C GLU A 61 4.70 28.63 -2.17
N LEU A 62 4.86 27.99 -1.01
CA LEU A 62 6.17 27.67 -0.47
C LEU A 62 6.80 26.51 -1.24
N ALA A 63 6.01 25.50 -1.61
CA ALA A 63 6.47 24.40 -2.45
C ALA A 63 6.89 24.88 -3.84
N GLU A 64 6.15 25.81 -4.45
CA GLU A 64 6.50 26.42 -5.73
C GLU A 64 7.87 27.12 -5.65
N LYS A 65 8.07 28.02 -4.67
CA LYS A 65 9.37 28.70 -4.48
C LYS A 65 10.53 27.73 -4.27
N LEU A 66 10.29 26.67 -3.49
CA LEU A 66 11.30 25.65 -3.20
C LEU A 66 11.67 24.85 -4.44
N LEU A 67 10.68 24.43 -5.24
CA LEU A 67 10.89 23.65 -6.46
C LEU A 67 11.45 24.51 -7.61
N THR A 68 11.08 25.79 -7.72
CA THR A 68 11.72 26.72 -8.67
C THR A 68 13.20 26.85 -8.37
N ARG A 69 13.57 27.02 -7.10
CA ARG A 69 14.99 27.08 -6.71
C ARG A 69 15.73 25.78 -7.01
N TRP A 70 15.13 24.64 -6.67
CA TRP A 70 15.69 23.35 -7.03
C TRP A 70 15.91 23.23 -8.55
N PHE A 71 14.94 23.68 -9.37
CA PHE A 71 15.04 23.62 -10.83
C PHE A 71 16.14 24.54 -11.38
N GLU A 72 16.36 25.71 -10.77
CA GLU A 72 17.46 26.60 -11.11
C GLU A 72 18.84 26.00 -10.78
N GLU A 73 18.95 25.29 -9.66
CA GLU A 73 20.21 24.69 -9.19
C GLU A 73 20.53 23.34 -9.86
N TYR A 74 19.53 22.50 -10.13
CA TYR A 74 19.70 21.11 -10.57
C TYR A 74 18.89 20.72 -11.82
N GLY A 75 17.91 21.53 -12.24
CA GLY A 75 16.97 21.16 -13.30
C GLY A 75 17.38 21.60 -14.71
N LYS A 76 18.19 22.66 -14.84
CA LYS A 76 18.62 23.22 -16.14
C LYS A 76 19.70 22.39 -16.82
N ASP A 77 20.59 21.76 -16.05
CA ASP A 77 21.61 20.84 -16.54
C ASP A 77 21.06 19.42 -16.44
N GLY A 78 20.28 19.01 -17.44
CA GLY A 78 19.61 17.68 -17.50
C GLY A 78 20.55 16.47 -17.58
N ASP A 79 21.80 16.60 -17.14
CA ASP A 79 22.80 15.56 -17.10
C ASP A 79 23.37 15.52 -15.68
N ILE A 80 22.77 14.69 -14.83
CA ILE A 80 23.42 14.30 -13.57
C ILE A 80 24.77 13.75 -13.97
N GLN A 81 25.83 14.47 -13.59
CA GLN A 81 27.21 14.11 -13.85
C GLN A 81 27.42 12.62 -13.59
N SER A 82 27.52 11.86 -14.68
CA SER A 82 28.14 10.54 -14.70
C SER A 82 29.62 10.74 -14.36
N GLY A 83 29.90 10.82 -13.06
CA GLY A 83 31.25 10.79 -12.52
C GLY A 83 31.79 9.37 -12.64
N GLY A 84 32.33 9.01 -13.82
CA GLY A 84 33.12 7.78 -13.96
C GLY A 84 33.12 7.12 -15.33
N ALA A 85 33.64 7.82 -16.35
CA ALA A 85 34.22 7.30 -17.61
C ALA A 85 33.91 5.84 -18.04
N THR A 86 33.08 5.64 -19.09
CA THR A 86 33.49 4.92 -20.31
C THR A 86 32.53 5.15 -21.49
N ARG A 87 33.14 5.26 -22.68
CA ARG A 87 32.65 5.57 -24.04
C ARG A 87 31.20 5.20 -24.44
N PRO A 88 30.58 5.97 -25.37
CA PRO A 88 29.33 5.58 -26.01
C PRO A 88 29.58 4.42 -26.97
N MET A 89 28.82 3.33 -26.82
CA MET A 89 28.66 2.33 -27.88
C MET A 89 27.24 2.46 -28.41
N GLU A 90 27.17 2.83 -29.68
CA GLU A 90 25.96 2.93 -30.49
C GLU A 90 25.17 1.61 -30.43
N ILE A 91 23.88 1.69 -30.12
CA ILE A 91 22.96 0.56 -30.24
C ILE A 91 22.24 0.71 -31.58
N SER A 92 22.70 -0.06 -32.57
CA SER A 92 21.95 -0.36 -33.79
C SER A 92 20.91 -1.45 -33.52
N ASN A 93 19.72 -1.25 -34.07
CA ASN A 93 18.63 -2.24 -34.16
C ASN A 93 19.09 -3.53 -34.85
N GLU A 94 18.68 -4.70 -34.35
CA GLU A 94 18.07 -5.78 -35.14
C GLU A 94 17.58 -6.97 -34.27
N GLU A 95 16.70 -7.77 -34.86
CA GLU A 95 15.73 -8.69 -34.29
C GLU A 95 16.26 -10.05 -33.77
N SER A 96 15.53 -10.60 -32.78
CA SER A 96 15.10 -12.01 -32.62
C SER A 96 16.14 -13.15 -32.51
N VAL A 97 16.06 -13.94 -31.42
CA VAL A 97 15.70 -15.40 -31.37
C VAL A 97 16.09 -16.03 -30.00
N ARG A 98 15.30 -17.03 -29.61
CA ARG A 98 15.10 -17.71 -28.32
C ARG A 98 16.26 -18.48 -27.68
N SER A 99 16.23 -18.47 -26.34
CA SER A 99 16.38 -19.57 -25.32
C SER A 99 17.56 -20.54 -25.36
N SER A 100 18.30 -20.61 -24.24
CA SER A 100 18.49 -21.89 -23.50
C SER A 100 19.13 -21.68 -22.12
N VAL A 101 18.76 -22.59 -21.21
CA VAL A 101 19.07 -22.64 -19.78
C VAL A 101 20.45 -23.27 -19.54
N SER A 102 21.32 -22.65 -18.74
CA SER A 102 21.81 -23.20 -17.46
C SER A 102 23.11 -22.55 -16.95
N SER A 103 23.10 -22.35 -15.62
CA SER A 103 24.23 -22.55 -14.71
C SER A 103 25.13 -21.34 -14.36
N ILE A 104 25.25 -21.19 -13.03
CA ILE A 104 26.37 -20.66 -12.25
C ILE A 104 26.52 -19.14 -12.20
N GLN A 105 25.89 -18.57 -11.16
CA GLN A 105 26.54 -17.74 -10.15
C GLN A 105 27.72 -16.88 -10.65
N GLU A 106 27.39 -15.73 -11.26
CA GLU A 106 28.26 -14.56 -11.21
C GLU A 106 27.56 -13.46 -10.43
N VAL A 107 28.19 -13.14 -9.29
CA VAL A 107 28.05 -11.88 -8.58
C VAL A 107 28.59 -10.81 -9.51
N GLY A 108 27.75 -10.36 -10.43
CA GLY A 108 28.01 -9.27 -11.36
C GLY A 108 27.19 -8.07 -10.94
N SER A 109 27.87 -7.07 -10.39
CA SER A 109 27.41 -5.68 -10.23
C SER A 109 26.58 -5.22 -11.44
N GLY A 110 25.25 -5.36 -11.35
CA GLY A 110 24.32 -4.69 -12.25
C GLY A 110 24.26 -3.24 -11.86
N THR A 111 24.51 -2.35 -12.82
CA THR A 111 24.48 -0.88 -12.72
C THR A 111 23.42 -0.39 -11.73
N SER A 112 23.82 -0.04 -10.51
CA SER A 112 22.93 0.59 -9.55
C SER A 112 22.63 1.99 -10.10
N THR A 113 21.46 2.16 -10.72
CA THR A 113 20.92 3.49 -10.96
C THR A 113 20.96 4.23 -9.63
N SER A 114 21.66 5.37 -9.57
CA SER A 114 21.76 6.12 -8.32
C SER A 114 20.36 6.52 -7.89
N GLU A 115 20.02 6.31 -6.61
CA GLU A 115 18.71 6.70 -6.08
C GLU A 115 18.43 8.19 -6.33
N ASP A 116 19.49 9.01 -6.38
CA ASP A 116 19.41 10.41 -6.77
C ASP A 116 18.84 10.65 -8.17
N GLN A 117 19.09 9.78 -9.15
CA GLN A 117 18.48 9.93 -10.48
C GLN A 117 16.97 9.72 -10.43
N ILE A 118 16.49 8.78 -9.60
CA ILE A 118 15.06 8.54 -9.40
C ILE A 118 14.44 9.77 -8.73
N PHE A 119 15.04 10.26 -7.64
CA PHE A 119 14.52 11.42 -6.91
C PHE A 119 14.63 12.73 -7.69
N TRP A 120 15.63 12.88 -8.58
CA TRP A 120 15.69 14.01 -9.51
C TRP A 120 14.50 13.99 -10.48
N LEU A 121 14.17 12.83 -11.05
CA LEU A 121 13.01 12.67 -11.92
C LEU A 121 11.69 12.92 -11.17
N LEU A 122 11.60 12.49 -9.90
CA LEU A 122 10.44 12.78 -9.05
C LEU A 122 10.30 14.29 -8.77
N ASN A 123 11.38 14.97 -8.41
CA ASN A 123 11.37 16.43 -8.21
C ASN A 123 11.01 17.17 -9.50
N LEU A 124 11.51 16.71 -10.65
CA LEU A 124 11.14 17.25 -11.97
C LEU A 124 9.65 17.08 -12.22
N SER A 125 9.11 15.91 -11.90
CA SER A 125 7.69 15.61 -12.06
C SER A 125 6.82 16.52 -11.19
N LEU A 126 7.19 16.72 -9.91
CA LEU A 126 6.51 17.64 -9.00
C LEU A 126 6.58 19.09 -9.50
N TYR A 127 7.75 19.55 -9.92
CA TYR A 127 7.93 20.90 -10.47
C TYR A 127 7.03 21.14 -11.69
N ARG A 128 7.03 20.21 -12.65
CA ARG A 128 6.17 20.30 -13.85
C ARG A 128 4.69 20.22 -13.53
N THR A 129 4.32 19.51 -12.46
CA THR A 129 2.94 19.46 -11.98
C THR A 129 2.48 20.83 -11.46
N ILE A 130 3.33 21.54 -10.71
CA ILE A 130 3.04 22.90 -10.23
C ILE A 130 2.95 23.89 -11.39
N GLU A 131 3.79 23.75 -12.41
CA GLU A 131 3.70 24.55 -13.65
C GLU A 131 2.48 24.19 -14.53
N ASN A 132 1.61 23.27 -14.07
CA ASN A 132 0.46 22.76 -14.81
C ASN A 132 0.82 22.08 -16.15
N ASN A 133 2.07 21.60 -16.29
CA ASN A 133 2.55 20.82 -17.42
C ASN A 133 2.51 19.30 -17.09
N LEU A 134 1.29 18.77 -17.02
CA LEU A 134 1.03 17.38 -16.61
C LEU A 134 1.67 16.35 -17.57
N GLN A 135 1.80 16.69 -18.86
CA GLN A 135 2.39 15.77 -19.84
C GLN A 135 3.88 15.55 -19.58
N GLU A 136 4.65 16.62 -19.32
CA GLU A 136 6.07 16.48 -18.95
C GLU A 136 6.24 15.85 -17.57
N ALA A 137 5.36 16.18 -16.62
CA ALA A 137 5.36 15.57 -15.30
C ALA A 137 5.23 14.04 -15.40
N LYS A 138 4.31 13.55 -16.24
CA LYS A 138 4.09 12.13 -16.49
C LYS A 138 5.29 11.46 -17.16
N VAL A 139 5.89 12.11 -18.17
CA VAL A 139 7.09 11.56 -18.83
C VAL A 139 8.25 11.40 -17.84
N ALA A 140 8.45 12.37 -16.94
CA ALA A 140 9.47 12.27 -15.88
C ALA A 140 9.14 11.14 -14.90
N MET A 141 7.87 11.00 -14.53
CA MET A 141 7.39 9.95 -13.63
C MET A 141 7.54 8.55 -14.24
N ASP A 142 7.16 8.36 -15.50
CA ASP A 142 7.31 7.09 -16.22
C ASP A 142 8.77 6.65 -16.31
N LYS A 143 9.69 7.62 -16.48
CA LYS A 143 11.14 7.36 -16.44
C LYS A 143 11.58 6.96 -15.03
N ALA A 144 11.12 7.66 -13.99
CA ALA A 144 11.46 7.33 -12.60
C ALA A 144 10.99 5.91 -12.25
N LEU A 145 9.75 5.57 -12.60
CA LEU A 145 9.15 4.26 -12.31
C LEU A 145 9.89 3.09 -12.99
N LYS A 146 10.43 3.32 -14.19
CA LYS A 146 11.26 2.31 -14.89
C LYS A 146 12.59 2.04 -14.17
N LEU A 147 13.18 3.08 -13.57
CA LEU A 147 14.46 2.98 -12.86
C LEU A 147 14.31 2.55 -11.39
N ALA A 148 13.12 2.73 -10.82
CA ALA A 148 12.86 2.50 -9.41
C ALA A 148 12.83 1.02 -9.02
N HIS A 149 13.35 0.74 -7.82
CA HIS A 149 13.49 -0.57 -7.23
C HIS A 149 13.43 -0.49 -5.70
N GLY A 150 12.99 -1.57 -5.04
CA GLY A 150 12.88 -1.60 -3.58
C GLY A 150 11.94 -0.52 -3.02
N GLU A 151 12.40 0.23 -2.02
CA GLU A 151 11.60 1.27 -1.34
C GLU A 151 11.30 2.47 -2.25
N SER A 152 12.22 2.85 -3.14
CA SER A 152 12.01 3.93 -4.12
C SER A 152 10.86 3.63 -5.08
N TYR A 153 10.63 2.34 -5.39
CA TYR A 153 9.56 1.90 -6.28
C TYR A 153 8.18 2.07 -5.66
N GLU A 154 8.04 1.73 -4.37
CA GLU A 154 6.78 1.98 -3.63
C GLU A 154 6.43 3.47 -3.62
N HIS A 155 7.44 4.33 -3.46
CA HIS A 155 7.27 5.79 -3.52
C HIS A 155 6.84 6.26 -4.91
N CYS A 156 7.57 5.85 -5.96
CA CYS A 156 7.25 6.20 -7.33
C CYS A 156 5.83 5.81 -7.75
N ILE A 157 5.33 4.66 -7.30
CA ILE A 157 3.98 4.23 -7.65
C ILE A 157 2.91 5.11 -7.02
N LYS A 158 3.12 5.59 -5.79
CA LYS A 158 2.17 6.50 -5.13
C LYS A 158 2.13 7.84 -5.85
N GLU A 159 3.29 8.39 -6.19
CA GLU A 159 3.38 9.65 -6.95
C GLU A 159 2.77 9.50 -8.35
N HIS A 160 3.02 8.38 -9.04
CA HIS A 160 2.41 8.09 -10.34
C HIS A 160 0.87 8.00 -10.25
N ALA A 161 0.34 7.39 -9.18
CA ALA A 161 -1.10 7.37 -8.92
C ALA A 161 -1.66 8.79 -8.64
N ALA A 162 -0.94 9.62 -7.89
CA ALA A 162 -1.35 10.99 -7.57
C ALA A 162 -1.46 11.88 -8.82
N ILE A 163 -0.46 11.83 -9.71
CA ILE A 163 -0.46 12.58 -10.99
C ILE A 163 -1.63 12.14 -11.87
N HIS A 164 -1.89 10.84 -11.94
CA HIS A 164 -2.99 10.31 -12.72
C HIS A 164 -4.36 10.74 -12.18
N THR A 165 -4.52 10.85 -10.86
CA THR A 165 -5.74 11.41 -10.24
C THR A 165 -5.90 12.89 -10.58
N LEU A 166 -4.81 13.67 -10.58
CA LEU A 166 -4.83 15.10 -10.88
C LEU A 166 -5.27 15.40 -12.34
N GLU A 167 -4.74 14.65 -13.31
CA GLU A 167 -5.06 14.77 -14.74
C GLU A 167 -6.58 14.65 -15.00
N LYS A 168 -7.28 13.86 -14.18
CA LYS A 168 -8.63 13.39 -14.49
C LYS A 168 -9.75 14.14 -13.80
N THR A 169 -9.44 15.09 -12.93
CA THR A 169 -10.40 15.98 -12.25
C THR A 169 -11.35 16.74 -13.19
N SER A 170 -11.08 16.76 -14.50
CA SER A 170 -11.92 17.35 -15.56
C SER A 170 -12.98 16.43 -16.17
N SER A 171 -12.98 15.12 -15.85
CA SER A 171 -13.86 14.10 -16.47
C SER A 171 -15.01 13.65 -15.55
N SER A 172 -16.00 12.92 -16.07
CA SER A 172 -17.10 12.39 -15.23
C SER A 172 -16.60 11.33 -14.24
N THR A 173 -17.20 11.29 -13.04
CA THR A 173 -16.77 10.44 -11.91
C THR A 173 -16.65 8.95 -12.26
N ASP A 174 -17.51 8.44 -13.15
CA ASP A 174 -17.49 7.03 -13.56
C ASP A 174 -16.31 6.72 -14.49
N VAL A 175 -16.00 7.62 -15.43
CA VAL A 175 -14.85 7.47 -16.33
C VAL A 175 -13.54 7.55 -15.55
N GLN A 176 -13.47 8.42 -14.53
CA GLN A 176 -12.34 8.50 -13.61
C GLN A 176 -12.15 7.18 -12.84
N THR A 177 -13.25 6.63 -12.32
CA THR A 177 -13.23 5.38 -11.54
C THR A 177 -12.74 4.22 -12.40
N GLN A 178 -13.29 4.06 -13.60
CA GLN A 178 -12.90 2.98 -14.51
C GLN A 178 -11.42 3.08 -14.93
N ALA A 179 -10.94 4.29 -15.21
CA ALA A 179 -9.55 4.49 -15.60
C ALA A 179 -8.57 4.31 -14.43
N THR A 180 -9.01 4.54 -13.19
CA THR A 180 -8.22 4.24 -11.99
C THR A 180 -8.19 2.74 -11.73
N PHE A 181 -9.29 2.02 -11.94
CA PHE A 181 -9.30 0.56 -11.88
C PHE A 181 -8.36 -0.06 -12.92
N SER A 182 -8.35 0.44 -14.16
CA SER A 182 -7.42 -0.06 -15.18
C SER A 182 -5.95 0.24 -14.84
N LEU A 183 -5.66 1.39 -14.23
CA LEU A 183 -4.33 1.73 -13.73
C LEU A 183 -3.86 0.71 -12.67
N ILE A 184 -4.71 0.42 -11.68
CA ILE A 184 -4.38 -0.51 -10.60
C ILE A 184 -4.22 -1.93 -11.13
N SER A 185 -5.09 -2.36 -12.06
CA SER A 185 -4.93 -3.64 -12.75
C SER A 185 -3.59 -3.70 -13.50
N GLY A 186 -3.13 -2.59 -14.09
CA GLY A 186 -1.80 -2.48 -14.68
C GLY A 186 -0.67 -2.71 -13.66
N TYR A 187 -0.79 -2.16 -12.45
CA TYR A 187 0.19 -2.41 -11.39
C TYR A 187 0.20 -3.87 -10.93
N LEU A 188 -0.95 -4.54 -10.87
CA LEU A 188 -1.02 -5.95 -10.47
C LEU A 188 -0.27 -6.90 -11.41
N VAL A 189 -0.07 -6.53 -12.67
CA VAL A 189 0.68 -7.33 -13.66
C VAL A 189 2.19 -7.29 -13.39
N ASP A 190 2.71 -6.21 -12.80
CA ASP A 190 4.13 -6.08 -12.51
C ASP A 190 4.48 -6.82 -11.21
N GLN A 191 5.31 -7.87 -11.34
CA GLN A 191 5.70 -8.72 -10.22
C GLN A 191 6.43 -7.97 -9.09
N ARG A 192 7.03 -6.81 -9.38
CA ARG A 192 7.64 -5.94 -8.38
C ARG A 192 6.64 -5.42 -7.34
N ASN A 193 5.35 -5.38 -7.70
CA ASN A 193 4.24 -4.90 -6.84
C ASN A 193 3.70 -5.93 -5.87
N LEU A 194 4.15 -7.19 -5.97
CA LEU A 194 3.68 -8.29 -5.16
C LEU A 194 4.79 -8.84 -4.25
N PRO A 195 5.53 -8.00 -3.50
CA PRO A 195 6.59 -8.49 -2.66
C PRO A 195 5.99 -9.39 -1.57
N VAL A 196 6.54 -10.59 -1.49
CA VAL A 196 6.15 -11.58 -0.50
C VAL A 196 6.88 -11.27 0.81
N ARG A 197 6.16 -10.86 1.85
CA ARG A 197 6.74 -10.69 3.18
C ARG A 197 6.77 -12.05 3.88
N ASP A 198 7.96 -12.61 4.03
CA ASP A 198 8.15 -13.86 4.79
C ASP A 198 7.77 -13.67 6.26
N LEU A 199 6.79 -14.43 6.73
CA LEU A 199 6.48 -14.55 8.16
C LEU A 199 7.73 -14.97 8.95
N LEU A 200 7.88 -14.46 10.18
CA LEU A 200 9.01 -14.79 11.05
C LEU A 200 9.18 -16.30 11.26
N SER A 201 8.07 -17.03 11.35
CA SER A 201 8.06 -18.50 11.40
C SER A 201 8.74 -19.11 10.17
N ARG A 202 8.48 -18.58 8.97
CA ARG A 202 9.13 -19.03 7.71
C ARG A 202 10.61 -18.73 7.69
N ARG A 203 11.04 -17.58 8.22
CA ARG A 203 12.47 -17.29 8.39
C ARG A 203 13.17 -18.33 9.27
N PHE A 204 12.53 -18.75 10.37
CA PHE A 204 13.04 -19.82 11.22
C PHE A 204 13.10 -21.16 10.46
N MET A 205 12.09 -21.45 9.65
CA MET A 205 12.00 -22.70 8.87
C MET A 205 12.96 -22.74 7.67
N LYS A 206 13.50 -21.60 7.20
CA LYS A 206 14.57 -21.60 6.17
C LYS A 206 15.82 -22.38 6.59
N ASN A 207 16.07 -22.47 7.90
CA ASN A 207 17.21 -23.22 8.45
C ASN A 207 16.98 -24.74 8.51
N VAL A 208 15.77 -25.22 8.17
CA VAL A 208 15.44 -26.65 8.15
C VAL A 208 16.11 -27.32 6.94
N LYS A 209 17.19 -28.05 7.19
CA LYS A 209 17.95 -28.78 6.15
C LYS A 209 17.22 -30.01 5.59
N LYS A 210 16.23 -30.56 6.32
CA LYS A 210 15.50 -31.76 5.90
C LYS A 210 14.43 -31.42 4.86
N HIS A 211 14.65 -31.83 3.61
CA HIS A 211 13.72 -31.58 2.50
C HIS A 211 12.29 -32.06 2.75
N ARG A 212 12.10 -33.26 3.31
CA ARG A 212 10.75 -33.79 3.63
C ARG A 212 10.00 -32.92 4.64
N LEU A 213 10.72 -32.39 5.64
CA LEU A 213 10.12 -31.52 6.65
C LEU A 213 9.80 -30.15 6.05
N LYS A 214 10.69 -29.60 5.21
CA LYS A 214 10.43 -28.35 4.48
C LYS A 214 9.20 -28.47 3.57
N ARG A 215 9.09 -29.55 2.79
CA ARG A 215 7.91 -29.83 1.96
C ARG A 215 6.63 -29.94 2.79
N LEU A 216 6.66 -30.68 3.90
CA LEU A 216 5.52 -30.80 4.80
C LEU A 216 5.09 -29.44 5.33
N ILE A 217 6.05 -28.62 5.81
CA ILE A 217 5.85 -27.26 6.30
C ILE A 217 5.21 -26.36 5.23
N ASP A 218 5.75 -26.39 4.01
CA ASP A 218 5.24 -25.58 2.91
C ASP A 218 3.83 -26.03 2.50
N GLU A 219 3.54 -27.33 2.54
CA GLU A 219 2.21 -27.90 2.32
C GLU A 219 1.22 -27.58 3.46
N THR A 220 1.67 -27.49 4.71
CA THR A 220 0.77 -27.18 5.86
C THR A 220 0.48 -25.70 6.02
N ILE A 221 1.47 -24.84 5.77
CA ILE A 221 1.35 -23.38 5.98
C ILE A 221 0.94 -22.66 4.67
N GLY A 222 0.95 -23.37 3.54
CA GLY A 222 0.54 -22.86 2.23
C GLY A 222 1.58 -21.95 1.57
N PRO A 223 1.27 -21.28 0.46
CA PRO A 223 2.13 -20.22 -0.09
C PRO A 223 2.00 -18.92 0.74
N THR A 224 3.10 -18.17 0.87
CA THR A 224 3.05 -16.83 1.50
C THR A 224 2.30 -15.87 0.58
N SER A 225 1.27 -15.17 1.08
CA SER A 225 0.56 -14.20 0.24
C SER A 225 1.44 -12.99 -0.06
N ALA A 226 1.23 -12.39 -1.23
CA ALA A 226 1.78 -11.09 -1.54
C ALA A 226 1.26 -10.03 -0.56
N ASN A 227 2.08 -9.01 -0.30
CA ASN A 227 1.74 -7.92 0.59
C ASN A 227 0.74 -6.95 -0.08
N PRO A 228 -0.50 -6.80 0.44
CA PRO A 228 -1.48 -5.91 -0.16
C PRO A 228 -1.24 -4.43 0.15
N ALA A 229 -0.25 -4.08 0.97
CA ALA A 229 -0.04 -2.72 1.47
C ALA A 229 0.17 -1.69 0.35
N LEU A 230 0.96 -2.02 -0.68
CA LEU A 230 1.25 -1.09 -1.78
C LEU A 230 -0.01 -0.72 -2.56
N ILE A 231 -0.78 -1.72 -2.98
CA ILE A 231 -2.05 -1.52 -3.70
C ILE A 231 -3.05 -0.75 -2.83
N ASN A 232 -3.13 -1.05 -1.54
CA ASN A 232 -3.99 -0.30 -0.63
C ASN A 232 -3.54 1.15 -0.48
N SER A 233 -2.23 1.43 -0.43
CA SER A 233 -1.73 2.80 -0.41
C SER A 233 -2.02 3.56 -1.71
N VAL A 234 -1.94 2.90 -2.87
CA VAL A 234 -2.36 3.49 -4.15
C VAL A 234 -3.84 3.83 -4.14
N LEU A 235 -4.68 2.90 -3.70
CA LEU A 235 -6.12 3.14 -3.55
C LEU A 235 -6.42 4.29 -2.59
N GLU A 236 -5.63 4.41 -1.52
CA GLU A 236 -5.73 5.50 -0.55
C GLU A 236 -5.31 6.85 -1.15
N VAL A 237 -4.33 6.90 -2.04
CA VAL A 237 -3.98 8.11 -2.80
C VAL A 237 -5.12 8.49 -3.76
N CYS A 238 -5.74 7.52 -4.43
CA CYS A 238 -6.79 7.80 -5.42
C CYS A 238 -8.15 8.16 -4.81
N TYR A 239 -8.55 7.50 -3.72
CA TYR A 239 -9.90 7.61 -3.16
C TYR A 239 -9.93 8.01 -1.69
N GLY A 240 -8.76 8.21 -1.06
CA GLY A 240 -8.67 8.47 0.36
C GLY A 240 -8.88 7.23 1.22
N PRO A 241 -9.19 7.39 2.51
CA PRO A 241 -9.22 6.29 3.49
C PRO A 241 -10.32 5.25 3.23
N SER A 242 -11.29 5.54 2.35
CA SER A 242 -12.32 4.59 1.94
C SER A 242 -11.78 3.47 1.03
N LEU A 243 -10.63 3.67 0.37
CA LEU A 243 -10.07 2.80 -0.68
C LEU A 243 -10.95 2.60 -1.91
N LEU A 244 -12.15 3.16 -1.93
CA LEU A 244 -13.14 3.02 -2.98
C LEU A 244 -13.78 4.40 -3.24
N PRO A 245 -14.22 4.66 -4.49
CA PRO A 245 -14.92 5.90 -4.82
C PRO A 245 -16.21 6.06 -3.99
N GLU A 246 -16.67 7.30 -3.80
CA GLU A 246 -17.88 7.58 -3.02
C GLU A 246 -19.17 7.18 -3.74
N THR A 247 -19.16 7.21 -5.07
CA THR A 247 -20.28 6.87 -5.95
C THR A 247 -19.76 6.07 -7.13
N ILE A 248 -20.54 5.08 -7.57
CA ILE A 248 -20.22 4.25 -8.73
C ILE A 248 -21.48 4.14 -9.58
N GLY A 249 -21.38 4.44 -10.87
CA GLY A 249 -22.50 4.31 -11.82
C GLY A 249 -22.98 2.88 -11.97
N GLU A 250 -22.08 1.92 -12.23
CA GLU A 250 -22.42 0.50 -12.34
C GLU A 250 -21.66 -0.36 -11.32
N VAL A 251 -22.41 -1.05 -10.46
CA VAL A 251 -21.88 -2.00 -9.45
C VAL A 251 -21.03 -3.09 -10.10
N LYS A 252 -21.34 -3.47 -11.35
CA LYS A 252 -20.59 -4.48 -12.10
C LYS A 252 -19.10 -4.11 -12.21
N TYR A 253 -18.76 -2.86 -12.51
CA TYR A 253 -17.36 -2.44 -12.62
C TYR A 253 -16.61 -2.58 -11.29
N LEU A 254 -17.29 -2.31 -10.17
CA LEU A 254 -16.71 -2.52 -8.85
C LEU A 254 -16.46 -4.01 -8.59
N VAL A 255 -17.43 -4.87 -8.93
CA VAL A 255 -17.31 -6.32 -8.77
C VAL A 255 -16.13 -6.85 -9.57
N ASP A 256 -16.08 -6.56 -10.87
CA ASP A 256 -15.01 -7.02 -11.77
C ASP A 256 -13.62 -6.56 -11.29
N PHE A 257 -13.52 -5.29 -10.84
CA PHE A 257 -12.28 -4.75 -10.28
C PHE A 257 -11.87 -5.46 -8.98
N VAL A 258 -12.78 -5.57 -8.02
CA VAL A 258 -12.49 -6.18 -6.72
C VAL A 258 -12.13 -7.66 -6.89
N GLU A 259 -12.82 -8.39 -7.76
CA GLU A 259 -12.49 -9.78 -8.06
C GLU A 259 -11.10 -9.91 -8.68
N SER A 260 -10.75 -9.05 -9.63
CA SER A 260 -9.41 -9.00 -10.23
C SER A 260 -8.32 -8.75 -9.17
N VAL A 261 -8.55 -7.81 -8.25
CA VAL A 261 -7.60 -7.54 -7.16
C VAL A 261 -7.53 -8.72 -6.19
N MET A 262 -8.66 -9.30 -5.81
CA MET A 262 -8.74 -10.41 -4.85
C MET A 262 -8.23 -11.74 -5.42
N GLU A 263 -8.23 -11.91 -6.73
CA GLU A 263 -7.60 -13.05 -7.40
C GLU A 263 -6.09 -13.05 -7.16
N VAL A 264 -5.46 -11.86 -7.28
CA VAL A 264 -4.02 -11.67 -7.06
C VAL A 264 -3.67 -11.53 -5.58
N LEU A 265 -4.52 -10.84 -4.80
CA LEU A 265 -4.31 -10.49 -3.40
C LEU A 265 -5.47 -11.01 -2.51
N PRO A 266 -5.64 -12.34 -2.39
CA PRO A 266 -6.81 -12.94 -1.74
C PRO A 266 -6.87 -12.71 -0.23
N ALA A 267 -5.80 -12.23 0.41
CA ALA A 267 -5.75 -11.90 1.83
C ALA A 267 -5.93 -10.39 2.10
N ASN A 268 -6.34 -9.59 1.10
CA ASN A 268 -6.49 -8.14 1.25
C ASN A 268 -7.76 -7.75 2.06
N TYR A 269 -7.71 -7.99 3.36
CA TYR A 269 -8.83 -7.70 4.25
C TYR A 269 -9.17 -6.19 4.33
N ARG A 270 -8.22 -5.28 4.10
CA ARG A 270 -8.49 -3.82 4.10
C ARG A 270 -9.44 -3.44 2.97
N LEU A 271 -9.16 -3.93 1.75
CA LEU A 271 -10.07 -3.73 0.61
C LEU A 271 -11.41 -4.44 0.86
N ALA A 272 -11.39 -5.66 1.42
CA ALA A 272 -12.62 -6.38 1.70
C ALA A 272 -13.54 -5.65 2.72
N LEU A 273 -12.96 -5.04 3.76
CA LEU A 273 -13.67 -4.19 4.70
C LEU A 273 -14.24 -2.93 4.03
N ALA A 274 -13.46 -2.29 3.14
CA ALA A 274 -13.92 -1.14 2.35
C ALA A 274 -15.13 -1.50 1.48
N VAL A 275 -15.08 -2.63 0.78
CA VAL A 275 -16.20 -3.17 -0.01
C VAL A 275 -17.42 -3.42 0.88
N GLY A 276 -17.24 -4.07 2.03
CA GLY A 276 -18.33 -4.30 2.97
C GLY A 276 -19.00 -3.00 3.45
N LYS A 277 -18.21 -1.98 3.81
CA LYS A 277 -18.72 -0.66 4.21
C LYS A 277 -19.47 0.02 3.07
N PHE A 278 -18.91 -0.03 1.87
CA PHE A 278 -19.54 0.53 0.68
C PHE A 278 -20.90 -0.13 0.44
N MET A 279 -20.98 -1.46 0.48
CA MET A 279 -22.24 -2.18 0.26
C MET A 279 -23.28 -1.91 1.35
N VAL A 280 -22.88 -1.82 2.62
CA VAL A 280 -23.80 -1.44 3.70
C VAL A 280 -24.39 -0.04 3.47
N LYS A 281 -23.59 0.90 2.95
CA LYS A 281 -24.02 2.28 2.67
C LYS A 281 -24.94 2.38 1.46
N HIS A 282 -24.66 1.63 0.39
CA HIS A 282 -25.30 1.80 -0.91
C HIS A 282 -26.37 0.75 -1.26
N CYS A 283 -26.41 -0.40 -0.57
CA CYS A 283 -27.36 -1.48 -0.85
C CYS A 283 -28.31 -1.71 0.33
N THR A 284 -29.35 -0.88 0.46
CA THR A 284 -30.34 -0.94 1.55
C THR A 284 -31.69 -1.58 1.18
N GLY A 285 -32.02 -1.73 -0.11
CA GLY A 285 -33.29 -2.36 -0.56
C GLY A 285 -33.28 -3.90 -0.51
N ASP A 286 -34.45 -4.54 -0.49
CA ASP A 286 -34.60 -6.01 -0.44
C ASP A 286 -34.72 -6.68 -1.82
N ASP A 287 -34.34 -5.96 -2.88
CA ASP A 287 -34.36 -6.48 -4.24
C ASP A 287 -33.34 -7.62 -4.45
N SER A 288 -33.60 -8.50 -5.42
CA SER A 288 -32.73 -9.65 -5.69
C SER A 288 -31.28 -9.27 -6.03
N ILE A 289 -31.09 -8.13 -6.70
CA ILE A 289 -29.77 -7.59 -7.08
C ILE A 289 -28.99 -7.12 -5.85
N SER A 290 -29.64 -6.43 -4.90
CA SER A 290 -28.99 -6.00 -3.67
C SER A 290 -28.66 -7.19 -2.77
N MET A 291 -29.52 -8.22 -2.70
CA MET A 291 -29.24 -9.45 -1.95
C MET A 291 -28.04 -10.22 -2.52
N GLY A 292 -27.96 -10.36 -3.86
CA GLY A 292 -26.80 -10.98 -4.53
C GLY A 292 -25.50 -10.22 -4.26
N THR A 293 -25.53 -8.90 -4.30
CA THR A 293 -24.36 -8.05 -4.04
C THR A 293 -23.91 -8.10 -2.57
N ARG A 294 -24.85 -8.12 -1.61
CA ARG A 294 -24.54 -8.32 -0.19
C ARG A 294 -23.90 -9.68 0.08
N PHE A 295 -24.41 -10.73 -0.57
CA PHE A 295 -23.85 -12.08 -0.46
C PHE A 295 -22.42 -12.14 -1.01
N TRP A 296 -22.19 -11.55 -2.18
CA TRP A 296 -20.86 -11.41 -2.77
C TRP A 296 -19.89 -10.69 -1.84
N ALA A 297 -20.27 -9.51 -1.33
CA ALA A 297 -19.42 -8.73 -0.42
C ALA A 297 -19.11 -9.50 0.88
N SER A 298 -20.10 -10.21 1.42
CA SER A 298 -19.93 -11.07 2.59
C SER A 298 -18.93 -12.19 2.33
N SER A 299 -18.99 -12.81 1.14
CA SER A 299 -18.10 -13.90 0.74
C SER A 299 -16.65 -13.41 0.57
N ILE A 300 -16.45 -12.26 -0.07
CA ILE A 300 -15.13 -11.62 -0.20
C ILE A 300 -14.55 -11.28 1.17
N LEU A 301 -15.36 -10.69 2.07
CA LEU A 301 -14.96 -10.33 3.42
C LEU A 301 -14.49 -11.53 4.25
N ILE A 302 -15.29 -12.60 4.27
CA ILE A 302 -14.95 -13.82 5.01
C ILE A 302 -13.67 -14.44 4.46
N ASN A 303 -13.60 -14.61 3.14
CA ASN A 303 -12.46 -15.25 2.50
C ASN A 303 -11.16 -14.45 2.73
N ALA A 304 -11.22 -13.12 2.61
CA ALA A 304 -10.05 -12.27 2.81
C ALA A 304 -9.54 -12.30 4.26
N ILE A 305 -10.44 -12.22 5.25
CA ILE A 305 -10.05 -12.27 6.67
C ILE A 305 -9.49 -13.65 7.03
N PHE A 306 -10.10 -14.74 6.55
CA PHE A 306 -9.65 -16.09 6.86
C PHE A 306 -8.29 -16.39 6.25
N ARG A 307 -8.03 -15.92 5.02
CA ARG A 307 -6.72 -16.06 4.36
C ARG A 307 -5.66 -15.13 4.93
N ALA A 308 -6.06 -14.08 5.65
CA ALA A 308 -5.16 -13.18 6.32
C ALA A 308 -4.72 -13.67 7.71
N VAL A 309 -5.07 -14.89 8.15
CA VAL A 309 -4.58 -15.44 9.44
C VAL A 309 -3.10 -15.79 9.34
N PRO A 310 -2.25 -15.41 10.32
CA PRO A 310 -2.52 -14.67 11.56
C PRO A 310 -2.25 -13.15 11.47
N VAL A 311 -2.11 -12.59 10.26
CA VAL A 311 -1.79 -11.18 10.01
C VAL A 311 -2.94 -10.24 10.42
N ALA A 312 -4.20 -10.62 10.20
CA ALA A 312 -5.35 -9.78 10.51
C ALA A 312 -5.55 -9.65 12.04
N PRO A 313 -5.47 -8.44 12.63
CA PRO A 313 -5.61 -8.23 14.08
C PRO A 313 -7.05 -8.47 14.55
N GLU A 314 -7.23 -8.69 15.85
CA GLU A 314 -8.54 -8.89 16.49
C GLU A 314 -9.59 -7.85 16.09
N SER A 315 -9.20 -6.57 15.96
CA SER A 315 -10.10 -5.48 15.56
C SER A 315 -10.76 -5.70 14.20
N VAL A 316 -10.02 -6.31 13.25
CA VAL A 316 -10.53 -6.63 11.91
C VAL A 316 -11.60 -7.72 11.97
N TRP A 317 -11.48 -8.68 12.89
CA TRP A 317 -12.51 -9.70 13.10
C TRP A 317 -13.78 -9.12 13.70
N LEU A 318 -13.67 -8.24 14.68
CA LEU A 318 -14.83 -7.54 15.26
C LEU A 318 -15.54 -6.68 14.22
N GLU A 319 -14.77 -5.90 13.46
CA GLU A 319 -15.31 -5.04 12.40
C GLU A 319 -15.96 -5.87 11.28
N GLY A 320 -15.28 -6.94 10.85
CA GLY A 320 -15.81 -7.86 9.85
C GLY A 320 -17.13 -8.50 10.27
N ALA A 321 -17.23 -8.97 11.52
CA ALA A 321 -18.48 -9.53 12.04
C ALA A 321 -19.63 -8.50 12.07
N SER A 322 -19.36 -7.26 12.51
CA SER A 322 -20.35 -6.19 12.49
C SER A 322 -20.85 -5.85 11.08
N LEU A 323 -19.95 -5.88 10.08
CA LEU A 323 -20.33 -5.69 8.68
C LEU A 323 -21.16 -6.85 8.16
N LEU A 324 -20.81 -8.11 8.48
CA LEU A 324 -21.58 -9.29 8.08
C LEU A 324 -23.01 -9.27 8.64
N GLU A 325 -23.19 -8.81 9.87
CA GLU A 325 -24.52 -8.60 10.46
C GLU A 325 -25.34 -7.58 9.67
N LYS A 326 -24.72 -6.44 9.30
CA LYS A 326 -25.37 -5.39 8.49
C LYS A 326 -25.65 -5.82 7.05
N LEU A 327 -24.83 -6.71 6.50
CA LEU A 327 -25.02 -7.32 5.18
C LEU A 327 -26.07 -8.44 5.18
N GLN A 328 -26.78 -8.66 6.30
CA GLN A 328 -27.81 -9.68 6.48
C GLN A 328 -27.29 -11.12 6.36
N ALA A 329 -26.01 -11.36 6.61
CA ALA A 329 -25.38 -12.69 6.57
C ALA A 329 -25.46 -13.44 7.92
N ALA A 330 -26.60 -13.36 8.61
CA ALA A 330 -26.75 -13.75 10.02
C ALA A 330 -26.35 -15.21 10.32
N GLU A 331 -26.66 -16.16 9.42
CA GLU A 331 -26.28 -17.56 9.61
C GLU A 331 -24.75 -17.77 9.51
N THR A 332 -24.09 -16.95 8.71
CA THR A 332 -22.65 -17.01 8.47
C THR A 332 -21.86 -16.32 9.58
N VAL A 333 -22.44 -15.29 10.21
CA VAL A 333 -21.86 -14.58 11.37
C VAL A 333 -21.53 -15.52 12.51
N LYS A 334 -22.39 -16.49 12.82
CA LYS A 334 -22.12 -17.49 13.87
C LYS A 334 -20.86 -18.29 13.59
N ARG A 335 -20.72 -18.82 12.37
CA ARG A 335 -19.54 -19.59 11.93
C ARG A 335 -18.29 -18.71 11.90
N PHE A 336 -18.45 -17.45 11.50
CA PHE A 336 -17.38 -16.46 11.52
C PHE A 336 -16.84 -16.20 12.93
N TYR A 337 -17.70 -16.01 13.94
CA TYR A 337 -17.27 -15.87 15.33
C TYR A 337 -16.63 -17.13 15.91
N GLN A 338 -17.12 -18.32 15.55
CA GLN A 338 -16.48 -19.59 15.95
C GLN A 338 -15.05 -19.66 15.43
N GLN A 339 -14.81 -19.23 14.20
CA GLN A 339 -13.46 -19.14 13.66
C GLN A 339 -12.65 -18.01 14.32
N ALA A 340 -13.24 -16.84 14.55
CA ALA A 340 -12.57 -15.72 15.20
C ALA A 340 -12.04 -16.08 16.59
N THR A 341 -12.88 -16.77 17.38
CA THR A 341 -12.55 -17.22 18.74
C THR A 341 -11.61 -18.43 18.75
N SER A 342 -11.47 -19.19 17.66
CA SER A 342 -10.43 -20.20 17.54
C SER A 342 -9.05 -19.58 17.24
N VAL A 343 -9.02 -18.50 16.44
CA VAL A 343 -7.80 -17.73 16.14
C VAL A 343 -7.37 -16.88 17.34
N TYR A 344 -8.32 -16.25 18.04
CA TYR A 344 -8.10 -15.38 19.20
C TYR A 344 -8.82 -15.93 20.45
N PRO A 345 -8.37 -17.07 21.00
CA PRO A 345 -9.07 -17.76 22.09
C PRO A 345 -9.17 -16.95 23.38
N PHE A 346 -8.27 -15.99 23.60
CA PHE A 346 -8.22 -15.17 24.80
C PHE A 346 -8.82 -13.76 24.63
N SER A 347 -9.46 -13.46 23.50
CA SER A 347 -10.08 -12.14 23.27
C SER A 347 -11.42 -12.02 24.00
N PHE A 348 -11.45 -11.24 25.08
CA PHE A 348 -12.70 -10.92 25.78
C PHE A 348 -13.74 -10.27 24.86
N LYS A 349 -13.31 -9.35 23.98
CA LYS A 349 -14.22 -8.61 23.09
C LYS A 349 -14.89 -9.52 22.06
N LEU A 350 -14.15 -10.45 21.46
CA LEU A 350 -14.71 -11.39 20.47
C LEU A 350 -15.73 -12.32 21.11
N TRP A 351 -15.42 -12.88 22.28
CA TRP A 351 -16.35 -13.74 23.00
C TRP A 351 -17.62 -13.00 23.42
N HIS A 352 -17.50 -11.76 23.89
CA HIS A 352 -18.65 -10.93 24.25
C HIS A 352 -19.50 -10.57 23.03
N SER A 353 -18.87 -10.20 21.91
CA SER A 353 -19.56 -9.90 20.64
C SER A 353 -20.28 -11.14 20.10
N TYR A 354 -19.64 -12.31 20.17
CA TYR A 354 -20.25 -13.58 19.76
C TYR A 354 -21.49 -13.91 20.58
N LEU A 355 -21.40 -13.77 21.92
CA LEU A 355 -22.52 -13.98 22.83
C LEU A 355 -23.68 -13.04 22.50
N ASN A 356 -23.42 -11.75 22.30
CA ASN A 356 -24.44 -10.75 21.98
C ASN A 356 -25.15 -11.04 20.66
N SER A 357 -24.40 -11.43 19.62
CA SER A 357 -24.95 -11.83 18.32
C SER A 357 -25.86 -13.06 18.43
N CYS A 358 -25.46 -14.05 19.25
CA CYS A 358 -26.29 -15.22 19.52
C CYS A 358 -27.54 -14.90 20.36
N LYS A 359 -27.46 -13.97 21.32
CA LYS A 359 -28.62 -13.46 22.06
C LYS A 359 -29.62 -12.79 21.12
N ALA A 360 -29.14 -11.93 20.22
CA ALA A 360 -29.97 -11.22 19.26
C ALA A 360 -30.68 -12.15 18.26
N SER A 361 -30.08 -13.30 17.95
CA SER A 361 -30.66 -14.31 17.05
C SER A 361 -31.49 -15.39 17.76
N GLY A 362 -31.64 -15.34 19.09
CA GLY A 362 -32.39 -16.34 19.86
C GLY A 362 -31.71 -17.71 19.96
N SER A 363 -30.41 -17.81 19.68
CA SER A 363 -29.63 -19.05 19.76
C SER A 363 -29.24 -19.38 21.21
N SER A 364 -29.04 -20.68 21.50
CA SER A 364 -28.50 -21.12 22.81
C SER A 364 -27.12 -20.50 23.08
N THR A 365 -26.99 -19.85 24.23
CA THR A 365 -25.80 -19.10 24.65
C THR A 365 -24.93 -19.84 25.67
N GLU A 366 -25.45 -20.91 26.27
CA GLU A 366 -24.79 -21.66 27.36
C GLU A 366 -23.49 -22.30 26.89
N SER A 367 -23.50 -22.94 25.72
CA SER A 367 -22.31 -23.57 25.13
C SER A 367 -21.18 -22.58 24.83
N ILE A 368 -21.53 -21.33 24.47
CA ILE A 368 -20.56 -20.26 24.18
C ILE A 368 -19.94 -19.77 25.49
N ALA A 369 -20.76 -19.55 26.52
CA ALA A 369 -20.30 -19.13 27.84
C ALA A 369 -19.39 -20.19 28.50
N GLU A 370 -19.72 -21.47 28.36
CA GLU A 370 -18.88 -22.56 28.84
C GLU A 370 -17.55 -22.63 28.07
N ALA A 371 -17.58 -22.54 26.74
CA ALA A 371 -16.36 -22.55 25.91
C ALA A 371 -15.42 -21.35 26.19
N ALA A 372 -15.98 -20.18 26.52
CA ALA A 372 -15.23 -19.03 26.97
C ALA A 372 -14.61 -19.27 28.36
N ARG A 373 -15.39 -19.83 29.29
CA ARG A 373 -14.93 -20.15 30.66
C ARG A 373 -13.78 -21.16 30.66
N GLN A 374 -13.83 -22.18 29.80
CA GLN A 374 -12.74 -23.15 29.62
C GLN A 374 -11.43 -22.49 29.17
N ARG A 375 -11.50 -21.31 28.54
CA ARG A 375 -10.35 -20.50 28.11
C ARG A 375 -9.99 -19.39 29.10
N GLY A 376 -10.61 -19.38 30.29
CA GLY A 376 -10.37 -18.40 31.35
C GLY A 376 -11.10 -17.07 31.17
N ILE A 377 -12.17 -17.03 30.35
CA ILE A 377 -12.96 -15.82 30.10
C ILE A 377 -14.32 -15.93 30.78
N GLU A 378 -14.59 -15.01 31.70
CA GLU A 378 -15.89 -14.88 32.35
C GLU A 378 -16.76 -13.88 31.59
N LEU A 379 -17.77 -14.37 30.88
CA LEU A 379 -18.76 -13.54 30.22
C LEU A 379 -19.90 -13.25 31.21
N SER A 380 -19.96 -12.03 31.76
CA SER A 380 -21.07 -11.59 32.59
C SER A 380 -22.36 -11.63 31.76
N VAL A 381 -23.36 -12.40 32.21
CA VAL A 381 -24.61 -12.60 31.46
C VAL A 381 -25.54 -11.38 31.55
N THR A 382 -25.24 -10.38 32.38
CA THR A 382 -26.11 -9.24 32.71
C THR A 382 -25.71 -7.92 32.00
N PRO A 383 -26.67 -7.10 31.53
CA PRO A 383 -26.40 -5.78 30.95
C PRO A 383 -26.14 -4.72 32.05
N PRO A 384 -25.44 -3.61 31.75
CA PRO A 384 -25.68 -2.35 32.45
C PRO A 384 -27.03 -1.72 32.06
#